data_AF-A0A9X7IKN0-F1
#
_entry.id   AF-A0A9X7IKN0-F1
#
_cell.length_a   1.000
_cell.length_b   1.000
_cell.length_c   1.000
_cell.angle_alpha   90.00
_cell.angle_beta   90.00
_cell.angle_gamma   90.00
#
_symmetry.space_group_name_H-M   'P 1'
#
loop_
_entity.id
_entity.type
_entity.pdbx_description
1 polymer ?
#
loop_
_entity_poly.entity_id
_entity_poly.type
_entity_poly.pdbx_seq_one_letter_code
_entity_poly.pdbx_strand_id
1 'polypeptide(L)'
;MPDYGVIRVSVNPSMVAMQVVDPNNPSNVDEYDYRRGKAVVDAPIPVDLTGSEPGALEQNTIPRADLNPNVIARSIQEAPGQSGIEQATASGATISYPLVAVEGAPPRIQVEVTGPRGHANPRYSLQGEKLEQ
;
A
#
# COMPACT_ATOMS: atom_id res chain seq x y z
N MET A 1 -7.02 -1.84 -20.57
CA MET A 1 -5.71 -2.21 -19.99
C MET A 1 -5.89 -3.58 -19.36
N PRO A 2 -4.89 -4.48 -19.36
CA PRO A 2 -5.04 -5.77 -18.69
C PRO A 2 -5.32 -5.54 -17.20
N ASP A 3 -6.29 -6.25 -16.65
CA ASP A 3 -6.58 -6.28 -15.22
C ASP A 3 -5.48 -7.08 -14.54
N TYR A 4 -4.52 -6.37 -13.94
CA TYR A 4 -3.50 -6.97 -13.10
C TYR A 4 -3.84 -6.75 -11.63
N GLY A 5 -3.63 -7.79 -10.82
CA GLY A 5 -3.86 -7.73 -9.39
C GLY A 5 -2.75 -6.96 -8.68
N VAL A 6 -3.08 -5.93 -7.91
CA VAL A 6 -2.09 -5.19 -7.11
C VAL A 6 -2.03 -5.81 -5.71
N ILE A 7 -0.88 -6.30 -5.30
CA ILE A 7 -0.72 -6.92 -3.97
C ILE A 7 -0.49 -5.84 -2.92
N ARG A 8 0.40 -4.91 -3.25
CA ARG A 8 0.87 -3.89 -2.32
C ARG A 8 1.26 -2.63 -3.05
N VAL A 9 0.95 -1.49 -2.44
CA VAL A 9 1.48 -0.18 -2.82
C VAL A 9 2.19 0.42 -1.62
N SER A 10 3.41 0.92 -1.81
CA SER A 10 4.16 1.67 -0.80
C SER A 10 4.43 3.06 -1.32
N VAL A 11 4.09 4.08 -0.53
CA VAL A 11 4.25 5.49 -0.88
C VAL A 11 5.06 6.19 0.19
N ASN A 12 6.10 6.92 -0.19
CA ASN A 12 6.83 7.83 0.69
C ASN A 12 7.28 9.07 -0.11
N PRO A 13 7.84 10.12 0.54
CA PRO A 13 8.23 11.36 -0.14
C PRO A 13 9.26 11.21 -1.27
N SER A 14 9.98 10.08 -1.31
CA SER A 14 11.03 9.80 -2.28
C SER A 14 10.63 8.80 -3.36
N MET A 15 9.57 8.01 -3.14
CA MET A 15 9.28 6.84 -3.98
C MET A 15 7.82 6.38 -3.87
N VAL A 16 7.31 5.83 -4.98
CA VAL A 16 6.16 4.94 -5.01
C VAL A 16 6.62 3.57 -5.52
N ALA A 17 6.34 2.51 -4.78
CA ALA A 17 6.59 1.12 -5.20
C ALA A 17 5.26 0.36 -5.29
N MET A 18 5.10 -0.46 -6.31
CA MET A 18 3.90 -1.30 -6.51
C MET A 18 4.30 -2.74 -6.81
N GLN A 19 3.76 -3.68 -6.03
CA GLN A 19 3.88 -5.11 -6.30
C GLN A 19 2.63 -5.58 -7.04
N VAL A 20 2.84 -6.20 -8.20
CA VAL A 20 1.80 -6.52 -9.17
C VAL A 20 1.96 -7.97 -9.65
N VAL A 21 0.84 -8.69 -9.73
CA VAL A 21 0.77 -10.02 -10.37
C VAL A 21 0.90 -9.86 -11.89
N ASP A 22 1.82 -10.60 -12.52
CA ASP A 22 1.97 -10.61 -13.98
C ASP A 22 0.70 -11.19 -14.63
N PRO A 23 -0.03 -10.42 -15.46
CA PRO A 23 -1.25 -10.90 -16.11
C PRO A 23 -1.00 -12.05 -17.10
N ASN A 24 0.23 -12.21 -17.59
CA ASN A 24 0.59 -13.30 -18.50
C ASN A 24 1.13 -14.53 -17.77
N ASN A 25 1.59 -14.37 -16.52
CA ASN A 25 2.04 -15.45 -15.66
C ASN A 25 1.63 -15.18 -14.20
N PRO A 26 0.39 -15.53 -13.80
CA PRO A 26 -0.15 -15.21 -12.47
C PRO A 26 0.62 -15.80 -11.28
N SER A 27 1.55 -16.73 -11.52
CA SER A 27 2.48 -17.24 -10.51
C SER A 27 3.65 -16.31 -10.22
N ASN A 28 3.84 -15.26 -11.02
CA ASN A 28 4.90 -14.27 -10.88
C ASN A 28 4.36 -12.95 -10.32
N VAL A 29 5.16 -12.32 -9.46
CA VAL A 29 4.92 -10.98 -8.95
C VAL A 29 6.16 -10.15 -9.25
N ASP A 30 5.94 -8.96 -9.80
CA ASP A 30 7.00 -7.98 -10.03
C ASP A 30 6.74 -6.72 -9.20
N GLU A 31 7.81 -6.13 -8.68
CA GLU A 31 7.81 -4.82 -8.07
C GLU A 31 8.24 -3.75 -9.07
N TYR A 32 7.46 -2.68 -9.13
CA TYR A 32 7.68 -1.51 -9.97
C TYR A 32 7.93 -0.29 -9.10
N ASP A 33 9.11 0.31 -9.26
CA ASP A 33 9.54 1.48 -8.50
C ASP A 33 9.51 2.75 -9.34
N TYR A 34 8.83 3.78 -8.83
CA TYR A 34 8.93 5.15 -9.32
C TYR A 34 9.59 6.03 -8.26
N ARG A 35 10.77 6.58 -8.57
CA ARG A 35 11.50 7.49 -7.68
C ARG A 35 11.27 8.94 -8.05
N ARG A 36 11.08 9.80 -7.05
CA ARG A 36 10.89 11.23 -7.25
C ARG A 36 12.07 11.83 -8.03
N GLY A 37 11.75 12.58 -9.08
CA GLY A 37 12.76 13.20 -9.96
C GLY A 37 13.23 12.30 -11.10
N LYS A 38 12.80 11.02 -11.16
CA LYS A 38 12.92 10.21 -12.37
C LYS A 38 11.71 10.43 -13.28
N ALA A 39 11.95 10.43 -14.59
CA ALA A 39 10.88 10.54 -15.60
C ALA A 39 10.24 9.19 -15.94
N VAL A 40 10.86 8.07 -15.52
CA VAL A 40 10.44 6.70 -15.87
C VAL A 40 10.43 5.81 -14.63
N VAL A 41 9.58 4.79 -14.67
CA VAL A 41 9.57 3.68 -13.70
C VAL A 41 10.83 2.83 -13.93
N ASP A 42 11.44 2.35 -12.86
CA ASP A 42 12.59 1.45 -12.92
C ASP A 42 12.19 0.08 -13.52
N ALA A 43 13.19 -0.71 -13.95
CA ALA A 43 12.93 -2.05 -14.46
C ALA A 43 12.25 -2.92 -13.39
N PRO A 44 11.30 -3.80 -13.75
CA PRO A 44 10.60 -4.65 -12.79
C PRO A 44 11.57 -5.55 -12.04
N ILE A 45 11.34 -5.69 -10.74
CA ILE A 45 12.13 -6.53 -9.84
C ILE A 45 11.27 -7.74 -9.46
N PRO A 46 11.68 -8.98 -9.81
CA PRO A 46 10.95 -10.17 -9.40
C PRO A 46 10.86 -10.26 -7.87
N VAL A 47 9.66 -10.47 -7.35
CA VAL A 47 9.42 -10.69 -5.93
C VAL A 47 9.58 -12.18 -5.63
N ASP A 48 10.42 -12.50 -4.65
CA ASP A 48 10.54 -13.87 -4.17
C ASP A 48 9.31 -14.25 -3.34
N LEU A 49 8.59 -15.26 -3.82
CA LEU A 49 7.37 -15.78 -3.21
C LEU A 49 7.63 -17.06 -2.41
N THR A 50 8.89 -17.51 -2.31
CA THR A 50 9.27 -18.74 -1.61
C THR A 50 8.75 -18.70 -0.17
N GLY A 51 7.90 -19.67 0.18
CA GLY A 51 7.25 -19.76 1.50
C GLY A 51 5.82 -19.22 1.55
N SER A 52 5.29 -18.67 0.46
CA SER A 52 3.87 -18.32 0.34
C SER A 52 3.03 -19.57 0.02
N GLU A 53 1.84 -19.70 0.63
CA GLU A 53 0.93 -20.80 0.30
C GLU A 53 0.45 -20.68 -1.18
N PRO A 54 0.37 -21.79 -1.93
CA PRO A 54 -0.22 -21.78 -3.27
C PRO A 54 -1.65 -21.19 -3.25
N GLY A 55 -1.92 -20.20 -4.09
CA GLY A 55 -3.22 -19.51 -4.16
C GLY A 55 -3.40 -18.32 -3.19
N ALA A 56 -2.45 -18.08 -2.27
CA ALA A 56 -2.51 -16.93 -1.35
C ALA A 56 -2.43 -15.57 -2.08
N LEU A 57 -1.84 -15.53 -3.29
CA LEU A 57 -1.70 -14.32 -4.08
C LEU A 57 -3.01 -13.88 -4.71
N GLU A 58 -3.75 -14.82 -5.29
CA GLU A 58 -5.04 -14.58 -5.97
C GLU A 58 -6.10 -14.06 -5.01
N GLN A 59 -5.99 -14.40 -3.72
CA GLN A 59 -6.91 -13.99 -2.66
C GLN A 59 -6.61 -12.60 -2.09
N ASN A 60 -5.43 -12.04 -2.36
CA ASN A 60 -4.96 -10.79 -1.75
C ASN A 60 -4.62 -9.71 -2.79
N THR A 61 -5.24 -9.76 -3.97
CA THR A 61 -5.08 -8.71 -4.97
C THR A 61 -6.13 -7.61 -4.80
N ILE A 62 -5.66 -6.38 -4.72
CA ILE A 62 -6.45 -5.16 -4.79
C ILE A 62 -6.73 -4.86 -6.27
N PRO A 63 -7.99 -4.71 -6.69
CA PRO A 63 -8.31 -4.23 -8.02
C PRO A 63 -7.69 -2.85 -8.25
N ARG A 64 -7.01 -2.64 -9.38
CA ARG A 64 -6.41 -1.33 -9.70
C ARG A 64 -7.45 -0.21 -9.67
N ALA A 65 -8.68 -0.49 -10.09
CA ALA A 65 -9.77 0.49 -10.11
C ALA A 65 -10.13 1.03 -8.71
N ASP A 66 -9.85 0.26 -7.65
CA ASP A 66 -10.13 0.65 -6.27
C ASP A 66 -9.01 1.52 -5.67
N LEU A 67 -7.85 1.60 -6.35
CA LEU A 67 -6.74 2.45 -5.94
C LEU A 67 -6.93 3.87 -6.47
N ASN A 68 -7.37 4.77 -5.60
CA ASN A 68 -7.53 6.18 -5.91
C ASN A 68 -6.37 7.02 -5.34
N PRO A 69 -5.48 7.59 -6.17
CA PRO A 69 -4.35 8.39 -5.71
C PRO A 69 -4.75 9.60 -4.86
N ASN A 70 -5.91 10.23 -5.14
CA ASN A 70 -6.38 11.38 -4.37
C ASN A 70 -6.82 10.98 -2.96
N VAL A 71 -7.43 9.80 -2.81
CA VAL A 71 -7.79 9.26 -1.50
C VAL A 71 -6.53 8.94 -0.70
N ILE A 72 -5.55 8.28 -1.31
CA ILE A 72 -4.27 7.95 -0.66
C ILE A 72 -3.55 9.23 -0.21
N ALA A 73 -3.44 10.23 -1.08
CA ALA A 73 -2.81 11.51 -0.76
C ALA A 73 -3.53 12.22 0.40
N ARG A 74 -4.87 12.25 0.37
CA ARG A 74 -5.68 12.82 1.46
C ARG A 74 -5.45 12.09 2.77
N SER A 75 -5.48 10.75 2.78
CA SER A 75 -5.23 9.95 3.98
C SER A 75 -3.84 10.24 4.58
N ILE A 76 -2.80 10.35 3.75
CA ILE A 76 -1.45 10.72 4.20
C ILE A 76 -1.45 12.13 4.83
N GLN A 77 -2.13 13.09 4.20
CA GLN A 77 -2.18 14.47 4.66
C GLN A 77 -2.94 14.63 5.99
N GLU A 78 -4.04 13.91 6.17
CA GLU A 78 -4.90 14.02 7.34
C GLU A 78 -4.42 13.20 8.55
N ALA A 79 -3.67 12.11 8.32
CA ALA A 79 -3.26 11.18 9.37
C ALA A 79 -2.50 11.80 10.55
N PRO A 80 -1.57 12.77 10.38
CA PRO A 80 -0.91 13.41 11.50
C PRO A 80 -1.90 14.09 12.45
N GLY A 81 -2.89 14.83 11.93
CA GLY A 81 -3.91 15.50 12.74
C GLY A 81 -4.87 14.53 13.43
N GLN A 82 -5.07 13.35 12.85
CA GLN A 82 -5.95 12.31 13.40
C GLN A 82 -5.24 11.33 14.34
N SER A 83 -3.92 11.46 14.52
CA SER A 83 -3.09 10.54 15.32
C SER A 83 -3.15 10.82 16.83
N GLY A 84 -3.54 12.03 17.23
CA GLY A 84 -3.46 12.48 18.62
C GLY A 84 -2.03 12.77 19.11
N ILE A 85 -1.02 12.73 18.23
CA ILE A 85 0.38 13.00 18.54
C ILE A 85 0.70 14.46 18.20
N GLU A 86 1.24 15.21 19.16
CA GLU A 86 1.70 16.58 18.95
C GLU A 86 2.86 16.64 17.95
N GLN A 87 2.84 17.62 17.05
CA GLN A 87 3.89 17.83 16.03
C GLN A 87 4.16 16.60 15.16
N ALA A 88 3.14 15.77 14.96
CA ALA A 88 3.26 14.58 14.14
C ALA A 88 3.46 14.91 12.65
N THR A 89 4.17 14.02 11.96
CA THR A 89 4.36 14.03 10.52
C THR A 89 4.14 12.63 9.95
N ALA A 90 3.69 12.54 8.71
CA ALA A 90 3.57 11.28 8.01
C ALA A 90 4.85 10.99 7.21
N SER A 91 5.42 9.80 7.38
CA SER A 91 6.61 9.35 6.64
C SER A 91 6.25 8.59 5.36
N GLY A 92 5.03 8.05 5.27
CA GLY A 92 4.54 7.31 4.13
C GLY A 92 3.28 6.53 4.41
N ALA A 93 2.84 5.74 3.44
CA ALA A 93 1.72 4.82 3.56
C ALA A 93 2.01 3.49 2.86
N THR A 94 1.43 2.42 3.39
CA THR A 94 1.32 1.12 2.72
C THR A 94 -0.14 0.82 2.48
N ILE A 95 -0.48 0.38 1.27
CA ILE A 95 -1.79 -0.14 0.91
C ILE A 95 -1.63 -1.64 0.67
N SER A 96 -2.30 -2.45 1.50
CA SER A 96 -2.25 -3.90 1.40
C SER A 96 -3.43 -4.54 2.14
N TYR A 97 -3.64 -5.83 1.91
CA TYR A 97 -4.37 -6.66 2.87
C TYR A 97 -3.63 -6.73 4.22
N PRO A 98 -4.34 -6.99 5.32
CA PRO A 98 -3.70 -7.22 6.62
C PRO A 98 -2.69 -8.36 6.56
N LEU A 99 -1.50 -8.17 7.13
CA LEU A 99 -0.45 -9.20 7.20
C LEU A 99 -0.88 -10.45 7.98
N VAL A 100 -1.73 -10.26 8.99
CA VAL A 100 -2.38 -11.37 9.69
C VAL A 100 -3.71 -11.59 9.01
N ALA A 101 -3.90 -12.77 8.42
CA ALA A 101 -5.14 -13.15 7.76
C ALA A 101 -6.29 -13.05 8.77
N VAL A 102 -7.11 -12.03 8.60
CA VAL A 102 -8.43 -11.94 9.23
C VAL A 102 -9.41 -12.22 8.12
N GLU A 103 -10.17 -13.30 8.27
CA GLU A 103 -11.13 -13.73 7.26
C GLU A 103 -12.08 -12.58 6.89
N GLY A 104 -12.18 -12.28 5.60
CA GLY A 104 -13.04 -11.21 5.08
C GLY A 104 -12.54 -9.78 5.33
N ALA A 105 -11.36 -9.57 5.92
CA ALA A 105 -10.86 -8.22 6.14
C ALA A 105 -10.46 -7.56 4.80
N PRO A 106 -10.99 -6.36 4.49
CA PRO A 106 -10.67 -5.66 3.26
C PRO A 106 -9.23 -5.11 3.28
N PRO A 107 -8.66 -4.79 2.11
CA PRO A 107 -7.41 -4.05 2.04
C PRO A 107 -7.58 -2.66 2.66
N ARG A 108 -6.48 -2.11 3.18
CA ARG A 108 -6.48 -0.83 3.88
C ARG A 108 -5.27 0.01 3.52
N ILE A 109 -5.43 1.32 3.65
CA ILE A 109 -4.33 2.28 3.64
C ILE A 109 -3.85 2.41 5.09
N GLN A 110 -2.61 2.06 5.37
CA GLN A 110 -1.96 2.28 6.66
C GLN A 110 -0.92 3.38 6.51
N VAL A 111 -1.11 4.50 7.20
CA VAL A 111 -0.18 5.64 7.17
C VAL A 111 0.75 5.55 8.37
N GLU A 112 2.05 5.67 8.14
CA GLU A 112 3.04 5.74 9.21
C GLU A 112 3.16 7.20 9.67
N VAL A 113 2.87 7.44 10.96
CA VAL A 113 2.89 8.77 11.58
C VAL A 113 3.87 8.76 12.74
N THR A 114 4.79 9.71 12.76
CA THR A 114 5.79 9.88 13.83
C THR A 114 5.81 11.32 14.33
N GLY A 115 5.97 11.48 15.64
CA GLY A 115 6.24 12.77 16.29
C GLY A 115 7.23 12.62 17.45
N PRO A 116 7.62 13.72 18.11
CA PRO A 116 8.65 13.69 19.16
C PRO A 116 8.35 12.79 20.37
N ARG A 117 7.06 12.52 20.62
CA ARG A 117 6.57 11.80 21.80
C ARG A 117 5.87 10.48 21.47
N GLY A 118 5.90 10.03 20.22
CA GLY A 118 5.24 8.78 19.86
C GLY A 118 5.18 8.52 18.36
N HIS A 119 4.63 7.35 18.05
CA HIS A 119 4.32 6.92 16.69
C HIS A 119 2.91 6.33 16.67
N ALA A 120 2.26 6.41 15.53
CA ALA A 120 0.95 5.82 15.28
C ALA A 120 0.89 5.29 13.85
N ASN A 121 -0.01 4.34 13.62
CA ASN A 121 -0.26 3.81 12.29
C ASN A 121 -1.75 3.94 11.93
N PRO A 122 -2.32 5.16 11.77
CA PRO A 122 -3.71 5.32 11.37
C PRO A 122 -4.06 4.50 10.13
N ARG A 123 -5.24 3.86 10.14
CA ARG A 123 -5.70 2.98 9.08
C ARG A 123 -6.95 3.57 8.44
N TYR A 124 -7.07 3.40 7.13
CA TYR A 124 -8.20 3.91 6.35
C TYR A 124 -8.69 2.84 5.36
N SER A 125 -9.98 2.87 5.05
CA SER A 125 -10.52 2.15 3.89
C SER A 125 -9.94 2.69 2.59
N LEU A 126 -10.14 1.97 1.48
CA LEU A 126 -9.74 2.46 0.14
C LEU A 126 -10.56 3.70 -0.31
N GLN A 127 -11.65 4.01 0.40
CA GLN A 127 -12.46 5.21 0.23
C GLN A 127 -12.00 6.37 1.14
N GLY A 128 -11.03 6.10 2.03
CA GLY A 128 -10.40 7.09 2.90
C GLY A 128 -11.13 7.33 4.23
N GLU A 129 -12.05 6.45 4.59
CA GLU A 129 -12.70 6.48 5.90
C GLU A 129 -11.74 5.93 6.95
N LYS A 130 -11.56 6.63 8.07
CA LYS A 130 -10.70 6.15 9.16
C LYS A 130 -11.31 4.89 9.76
N LEU A 131 -10.52 3.82 9.83
CA LEU A 131 -10.90 2.57 10.45
C LEU A 131 -10.61 2.62 11.95
N GLU A 132 -11.53 2.10 12.75
CA GLU A 132 -11.29 1.89 14.18
C GLU A 132 -10.18 0.86 14.39
N GLN A 133 -9.40 1.04 15.46
CA GLN A 133 -8.24 0.23 15.79
C GLN A 133 -8.49 -0.63 17.02
#